data_AF-A0A7R8WYD6-F1
#
_entry.id   AF-A0A7R8WYD6-F1
#
_cell.length_a   1.000
_cell.length_b   1.000
_cell.length_c   1.000
_cell.angle_alpha   90.00
_cell.angle_beta   90.00
_cell.angle_gamma   90.00
#
_symmetry.space_group_name_H-M   'P 1'
#
loop_
_entity.id
_entity.type
_entity.pdbx_description
1 polymer ?
#
loop_
_entity_poly.entity_id
_entity_poly.type
_entity_poly.pdbx_seq_one_letter_code
_entity_poly.pdbx_strand_id
1 'polypeptide(L)'
;MTRRTRIKICGLKTPAEAQHAAACGADAIGLMSYEPSPRAIDDTVAAEIAASLPAWVASVAVLVNPDPDWLAGYIAQVQPDYLQFHGDEDGAFCRQWGLPYIKALAVKPGDDPAARAADFADAELILLDAWHHDLR
;
A
#
# COMPACT_ATOMS: atom_id res chain seq x y z
N MET A 1 -0.19 -10.29 -25.62
CA MET A 1 -0.09 -10.40 -24.14
C MET A 1 -1.49 -10.54 -23.58
N THR A 2 -1.80 -11.65 -22.91
CA THR A 2 -3.09 -11.80 -22.21
C THR A 2 -3.06 -10.93 -20.95
N ARG A 3 -3.98 -9.98 -20.82
CA ARG A 3 -4.16 -9.22 -19.57
C ARG A 3 -4.66 -10.20 -18.50
N ARG A 4 -3.82 -10.51 -17.52
CA ARG A 4 -4.20 -11.21 -16.28
C ARG A 4 -4.42 -10.18 -15.18
N THR A 5 -5.44 -10.39 -14.35
CA THR A 5 -5.65 -9.62 -13.11
C THR A 5 -4.52 -9.87 -12.13
N ARG A 6 -3.90 -8.79 -11.62
CA ARG A 6 -2.91 -8.86 -10.54
C ARG A 6 -3.60 -8.88 -9.18
N ILE A 7 -3.02 -9.59 -8.22
CA ILE A 7 -3.58 -9.83 -6.89
C ILE A 7 -2.59 -9.33 -5.83
N LYS A 8 -3.05 -8.43 -4.95
CA LYS A 8 -2.33 -7.99 -3.76
C LYS A 8 -2.97 -8.56 -2.51
N ILE A 9 -2.18 -9.16 -1.62
CA ILE A 9 -2.65 -9.63 -0.30
C ILE A 9 -2.13 -8.67 0.78
N CYS A 10 -2.99 -8.15 1.65
CA CYS A 10 -2.66 -7.06 2.56
C CYS A 10 -2.90 -7.43 4.02
N GLY A 11 -2.07 -6.89 4.93
CA GLY A 11 -2.26 -7.06 6.38
C GLY A 11 -1.79 -8.41 6.91
N LEU A 12 -0.83 -9.03 6.23
CA LEU A 12 -0.07 -10.17 6.73
C LEU A 12 0.91 -9.68 7.78
N LYS A 13 1.15 -10.48 8.82
CA LYS A 13 1.91 -10.05 10.00
C LYS A 13 3.24 -10.75 10.17
N THR A 14 3.52 -11.76 9.34
CA THR A 14 4.75 -12.55 9.45
C THR A 14 5.37 -12.83 8.07
N PRO A 15 6.70 -13.03 8.00
CA PRO A 15 7.36 -13.47 6.77
C PRO A 15 6.79 -14.78 6.21
N ALA A 16 6.44 -15.73 7.08
CA ALA A 16 5.89 -17.02 6.66
C ALA A 16 4.53 -16.87 5.94
N GLU A 17 3.64 -16.02 6.44
CA GLU A 17 2.37 -15.71 5.77
C GLU A 17 2.59 -15.05 4.41
N ALA A 18 3.53 -14.09 4.34
CA ALA A 18 3.85 -13.37 3.11
C ALA A 18 4.45 -14.29 2.04
N GLN A 19 5.38 -15.16 2.42
CA GLN A 19 5.96 -16.18 1.56
C GLN A 19 4.91 -17.19 1.08
N HIS A 20 3.99 -17.58 1.96
CA HIS A 20 2.89 -18.47 1.57
C HIS A 20 1.96 -17.80 0.54
N ALA A 21 1.58 -16.53 0.76
CA ALA A 21 0.79 -15.77 -0.19
C ALA A 21 1.51 -15.63 -1.55
N ALA A 22 2.82 -15.37 -1.54
CA ALA A 22 3.66 -15.35 -2.73
C ALA A 22 3.66 -16.69 -3.47
N ALA A 23 3.81 -17.81 -2.75
CA ALA A 23 3.76 -19.16 -3.33
C ALA A 23 2.39 -19.50 -3.95
N CYS A 24 1.31 -18.94 -3.40
CA CYS A 24 -0.05 -19.04 -3.95
C CYS A 24 -0.29 -18.14 -5.18
N GLY A 25 0.69 -17.33 -5.59
CA GLY A 25 0.64 -16.52 -6.80
C GLY A 25 0.14 -15.09 -6.59
N ALA A 26 0.30 -14.53 -5.38
CA ALA A 26 0.16 -13.09 -5.16
C ALA A 26 1.22 -12.31 -5.96
N ASP A 27 0.80 -11.22 -6.58
CA ASP A 27 1.68 -10.30 -7.32
C ASP A 27 2.29 -9.21 -6.41
N ALA A 28 1.65 -8.95 -5.26
CA ALA A 28 2.14 -7.99 -4.27
C ALA A 28 1.68 -8.31 -2.83
N ILE A 29 2.45 -7.86 -1.84
CA ILE A 29 2.15 -7.95 -0.41
C ILE A 29 2.06 -6.56 0.21
N GLY A 30 0.98 -6.29 0.96
CA GLY A 30 0.77 -5.04 1.68
C GLY A 30 1.27 -5.09 3.12
N LEU A 31 2.21 -4.21 3.45
CA LEU A 31 2.79 -3.97 4.76
C LEU A 31 1.98 -2.87 5.46
N MET A 32 1.14 -3.23 6.43
CA MET A 32 0.26 -2.26 7.09
C MET A 32 1.02 -1.49 8.16
N SER A 33 1.37 -0.24 7.90
CA SER A 33 2.15 0.63 8.80
C SER A 33 1.31 1.81 9.27
N TYR A 34 0.18 1.49 9.89
CA TYR A 34 -0.73 2.43 10.54
C TYR A 34 -1.25 1.82 11.84
N GLU A 35 -0.69 2.27 12.97
CA GLU A 35 -0.86 1.68 14.31
C GLU A 35 -2.32 1.43 14.74
N PRO A 36 -3.29 2.32 14.45
CA PRO A 36 -4.70 2.07 14.79
C PRO A 36 -5.33 0.85 14.08
N SER A 37 -4.72 0.37 12.99
CA SER A 37 -5.19 -0.84 12.31
C SER A 37 -4.88 -2.08 13.14
N PRO A 38 -5.84 -3.01 13.35
CA PRO A 38 -5.55 -4.29 14.02
C PRO A 38 -4.60 -5.16 13.19
N ARG A 39 -4.33 -4.79 11.93
CA ARG A 39 -3.39 -5.46 11.03
C ARG A 39 -2.00 -4.79 11.03
N ALA A 40 -1.80 -3.73 11.82
CA ALA A 40 -0.54 -3.03 11.91
C ALA A 40 0.61 -3.98 12.30
N ILE A 41 1.78 -3.71 11.73
CA ILE A 41 3.07 -4.30 12.05
C ILE A 41 4.07 -3.19 12.31
N ASP A 42 5.09 -3.47 13.13
CA ASP A 42 6.19 -2.53 13.33
C ASP A 42 7.15 -2.52 12.13
N ASP A 43 8.02 -1.51 12.10
CA ASP A 43 8.96 -1.25 11.00
C ASP A 43 9.99 -2.38 10.84
N THR A 44 10.30 -3.11 11.91
CA THR A 44 11.24 -4.25 11.87
C THR A 44 10.57 -5.43 11.17
N VAL A 45 9.34 -5.76 11.57
CA VAL A 45 8.55 -6.82 10.93
C VAL A 45 8.26 -6.47 9.47
N ALA A 46 7.97 -5.20 9.15
CA ALA A 46 7.80 -4.76 7.77
C ALA A 46 9.05 -5.01 6.91
N ALA A 47 10.24 -4.68 7.44
CA ALA A 47 11.51 -4.93 6.76
C ALA A 47 11.80 -6.43 6.60
N GLU A 48 11.53 -7.24 7.63
CA GLU A 48 11.68 -8.71 7.56
C GLU A 48 10.77 -9.31 6.49
N ILE A 49 9.51 -8.88 6.43
CA ILE A 49 8.58 -9.34 5.40
C ILE A 49 9.08 -8.94 4.01
N ALA A 50 9.41 -7.66 3.79
CA ALA A 50 9.88 -7.17 2.51
C ALA A 50 11.12 -7.94 2.01
N ALA A 51 12.11 -8.15 2.87
CA ALA A 51 13.32 -8.90 2.56
C ALA A 51 13.08 -10.40 2.30
N SER A 52 11.97 -10.95 2.82
CA SER A 52 11.62 -12.36 2.65
C SER A 52 10.92 -12.69 1.32
N LEU A 53 10.47 -11.65 0.59
CA LEU A 53 9.70 -11.83 -0.63
C LEU A 53 10.58 -12.27 -1.81
N PRO A 54 10.08 -13.17 -2.68
CA PRO A 54 10.73 -13.43 -3.95
C PRO A 54 10.72 -12.18 -4.86
N ALA A 55 11.74 -12.04 -5.72
CA ALA A 55 11.90 -10.90 -6.62
C ALA A 55 10.74 -10.63 -7.60
N TRP A 56 9.79 -11.55 -7.75
CA TRP A 56 8.60 -11.37 -8.59
C TRP A 56 7.35 -10.89 -7.82
N VAL A 57 7.45 -10.64 -6.52
CA VAL A 57 6.35 -10.16 -5.67
C VAL A 57 6.73 -8.79 -5.10
N ALA A 58 5.91 -7.78 -5.40
CA ALA A 58 6.17 -6.43 -4.92
C ALA A 58 5.78 -6.26 -3.44
N SER A 59 6.60 -5.56 -2.68
CA SER A 59 6.27 -5.04 -1.35
C SER A 59 5.58 -3.68 -1.45
N VAL A 60 4.50 -3.48 -0.70
CA VAL A 60 3.71 -2.24 -0.73
C VAL A 60 3.52 -1.74 0.69
N ALA A 61 4.15 -0.62 1.05
CA ALA A 61 3.94 0.05 2.32
C ALA A 61 2.55 0.71 2.32
N VAL A 62 1.69 0.37 3.26
CA VAL A 62 0.34 0.96 3.40
C VAL A 62 0.36 1.98 4.52
N LEU A 63 0.10 3.22 4.15
CA LEU A 63 0.29 4.42 4.97
C LEU A 63 -1.04 5.18 5.08
N VAL A 64 -1.26 5.83 6.22
CA VAL A 64 -2.42 6.71 6.44
C VAL A 64 -1.94 7.96 7.15
N ASN A 65 -1.93 9.08 6.41
CA ASN A 65 -1.46 10.40 6.86
C ASN A 65 -0.14 10.32 7.66
N PRO A 66 0.91 9.70 7.10
CA PRO A 66 2.13 9.45 7.86
C PRO A 66 2.87 10.75 8.16
N ASP A 67 3.56 10.77 9.31
CA ASP A 67 4.53 11.83 9.61
C ASP A 67 5.70 11.75 8.60
N PRO A 68 6.11 12.88 7.99
CA PRO A 68 7.18 12.88 6.98
C PRO A 68 8.53 12.38 7.49
N ASP A 69 8.91 12.76 8.72
CA ASP A 69 10.23 12.41 9.27
C ASP A 69 10.28 10.91 9.57
N TRP A 70 9.21 10.36 10.13
CA TRP A 70 9.07 8.91 10.29
C TRP A 70 9.07 8.18 8.94
N LEU A 71 8.31 8.67 7.95
CA LEU A 71 8.22 8.01 6.64
C LEU A 71 9.58 7.95 5.92
N ALA A 72 10.40 8.99 6.03
CA ALA A 72 11.75 8.98 5.49
C ALA A 72 12.61 7.85 6.10
N GLY A 73 12.54 7.68 7.42
CA GLY A 73 13.21 6.58 8.13
C GLY A 73 12.66 5.21 7.77
N TYR A 74 11.34 5.08 7.70
CA TYR A 74 10.65 3.87 7.30
C TYR A 74 11.07 3.40 5.90
N ILE A 75 11.09 4.31 4.91
CA ILE A 75 11.49 3.99 3.54
C ILE A 75 12.94 3.49 3.51
N ALA A 76 13.84 4.13 4.24
CA ALA A 76 15.24 3.74 4.31
C ALA A 76 15.44 2.34 4.92
N GLN A 77 14.63 2.00 5.94
CA GLN A 77 14.71 0.73 6.65
C GLN A 77 14.03 -0.42 5.88
N VAL A 78 12.81 -0.21 5.41
CA VAL A 78 11.95 -1.26 4.83
C VAL A 78 12.23 -1.45 3.34
N GLN A 79 12.66 -0.40 2.65
CA GLN A 79 12.91 -0.38 1.20
C GLN A 79 11.72 -0.96 0.38
N PRO A 80 10.49 -0.47 0.57
CA PRO A 80 9.33 -0.98 -0.15
C PRO A 80 9.38 -0.64 -1.64
N ASP A 81 8.79 -1.49 -2.49
CA ASP A 81 8.71 -1.24 -3.94
C ASP A 81 7.68 -0.15 -4.26
N TYR A 82 6.58 -0.07 -3.49
CA TYR A 82 5.52 0.91 -3.65
C TYR A 82 5.10 1.54 -2.32
N LEU A 83 4.66 2.79 -2.39
CA LEU A 83 3.94 3.47 -1.31
C LEU A 83 2.45 3.52 -1.62
N GLN A 84 1.61 2.96 -0.75
CA GLN A 84 0.16 3.09 -0.85
C GLN A 84 -0.33 4.11 0.19
N PHE A 85 -0.77 5.27 -0.27
CA PHE A 85 -1.35 6.32 0.55
C PHE A 85 -2.87 6.13 0.64
N HIS A 86 -3.35 5.93 1.87
CA HIS A 86 -4.75 5.62 2.17
C HIS A 86 -5.42 6.66 3.08
N GLY A 87 -4.74 7.77 3.35
CA GLY A 87 -5.31 8.92 4.05
C GLY A 87 -5.81 10.01 3.10
N ASP A 88 -5.73 11.23 3.60
CA ASP A 88 -6.12 12.47 2.92
C ASP A 88 -4.90 13.17 2.28
N GLU A 89 -3.81 12.44 2.07
CA GLU A 89 -2.59 12.99 1.48
C GLU A 89 -2.86 13.50 0.05
N ASP A 90 -2.36 14.69 -0.25
CA ASP A 90 -2.48 15.28 -1.58
C ASP A 90 -1.44 14.71 -2.55
N GLY A 91 -1.58 15.03 -3.84
CA GLY A 91 -0.66 14.54 -4.87
C GLY A 91 0.78 15.01 -4.66
N ALA A 92 1.00 16.20 -4.08
CA ALA A 92 2.34 16.76 -3.85
C ALA A 92 3.08 15.99 -2.74
N PHE A 93 2.38 15.64 -1.67
CA PHE A 93 2.89 14.77 -0.62
C PHE A 93 3.22 13.37 -1.16
N CYS A 94 2.33 12.79 -1.96
CA CYS A 94 2.52 11.43 -2.49
C CYS A 94 3.78 11.31 -3.34
N ARG A 95 4.08 12.32 -4.19
CA ARG A 95 5.16 12.24 -5.20
C ARG A 95 6.56 12.55 -4.67
N GLN A 96 6.69 13.13 -3.48
CA GLN A 96 7.99 13.65 -3.00
C GLN A 96 8.99 12.55 -2.59
N TRP A 97 8.54 11.29 -2.49
CA TRP A 97 9.32 10.19 -1.91
C TRP A 97 10.19 9.41 -2.90
N GLY A 98 10.12 9.73 -4.20
CA GLY A 98 10.96 9.08 -5.22
C GLY A 98 10.66 7.60 -5.48
N LEU A 99 9.54 7.09 -4.96
CA LEU A 99 9.03 5.74 -5.19
C LEU A 99 7.68 5.81 -5.94
N PRO A 100 7.34 4.80 -6.76
CA PRO A 100 6.02 4.72 -7.34
C PRO A 100 4.97 4.58 -6.24
N TYR A 101 3.83 5.22 -6.42
CA TYR A 101 2.79 5.23 -5.40
C TYR A 101 1.42 4.78 -5.93
N ILE A 102 0.63 4.26 -5.00
CA ILE A 102 -0.77 3.89 -5.17
C ILE A 102 -1.60 4.85 -4.32
N LYS A 103 -2.55 5.56 -4.90
CA LYS A 103 -3.52 6.34 -4.12
C LYS A 103 -4.78 5.54 -3.90
N ALA A 104 -5.16 5.34 -2.64
CA ALA A 104 -6.46 4.80 -2.30
C ALA A 104 -7.50 5.91 -2.17
N LEU A 105 -8.69 5.67 -2.75
CA LEU A 105 -9.83 6.56 -2.72
C LEU A 105 -11.01 5.79 -2.11
N ALA A 106 -11.46 6.22 -0.93
CA ALA A 106 -12.71 5.73 -0.36
C ALA A 106 -13.89 6.20 -1.22
N VAL A 107 -14.61 5.27 -1.85
CA VAL A 107 -15.71 5.55 -2.78
C VAL A 107 -17.04 5.45 -2.06
N LYS A 108 -17.81 6.54 -2.06
CA LYS A 108 -19.18 6.60 -1.53
C LYS A 108 -20.22 6.52 -2.66
N PRO A 109 -21.46 6.09 -2.37
CA PRO A 109 -22.54 6.16 -3.36
C PRO A 109 -22.70 7.59 -3.90
N GLY A 110 -22.66 7.72 -5.23
CA GLY A 110 -22.76 9.02 -5.91
C GLY A 110 -21.42 9.74 -6.15
N ASP A 111 -20.30 9.20 -5.66
CA ASP A 111 -18.98 9.72 -6.01
C ASP A 111 -18.65 9.46 -7.49
N ASP A 112 -17.81 10.32 -8.05
CA ASP A 112 -17.09 10.09 -9.30
C ASP A 112 -15.61 9.81 -8.99
N PRO A 113 -15.19 8.54 -8.90
CA PRO A 113 -13.81 8.19 -8.62
C PRO A 113 -12.84 8.60 -9.74
N ALA A 114 -13.32 8.69 -10.98
CA ALA A 114 -12.48 9.07 -12.11
C ALA A 114 -12.10 10.55 -12.03
N ALA A 115 -13.06 11.41 -11.66
CA ALA A 115 -12.78 12.83 -11.41
C ALA A 115 -11.76 13.02 -10.27
N ARG A 116 -11.90 12.26 -9.16
CA ARG A 116 -10.96 12.33 -8.02
C ARG A 116 -9.59 11.76 -8.35
N ALA A 117 -9.52 10.73 -9.18
CA ALA A 117 -8.26 10.15 -9.63
C ALA A 117 -7.44 11.14 -10.48
N ALA A 118 -8.07 12.13 -11.11
CA ALA A 118 -7.38 13.15 -11.91
C ALA A 118 -6.40 14.00 -11.09
N ASP A 119 -6.64 14.16 -9.78
CA ASP A 119 -5.73 14.86 -8.85
C ASP A 119 -4.44 14.07 -8.58
N PHE A 120 -4.42 12.78 -8.94
CA PHE A 120 -3.34 11.82 -8.74
C PHE A 120 -2.92 11.19 -10.08
N ALA A 121 -2.86 11.99 -11.14
CA ALA A 121 -2.55 11.53 -12.50
C ALA A 121 -1.16 10.88 -12.65
N ASP A 122 -0.25 11.11 -11.69
CA ASP A 122 1.08 10.52 -11.61
C ASP A 122 1.17 9.27 -10.70
N ALA A 123 0.05 8.84 -10.10
CA ALA A 123 -0.01 7.57 -9.40
C ALA A 123 0.15 6.40 -10.40
N GLU A 124 0.90 5.37 -10.01
CA GLU A 124 1.01 4.15 -10.81
C GLU A 124 -0.33 3.41 -10.85
N LEU A 125 -1.05 3.43 -9.72
CA LEU A 125 -2.34 2.77 -9.54
C LEU A 125 -3.27 3.61 -8.66
N ILE A 126 -4.57 3.52 -8.94
CA ILE A 126 -5.64 4.00 -8.08
C ILE A 126 -6.33 2.79 -7.45
N LEU A 127 -6.41 2.76 -6.13
CA LEU A 127 -7.18 1.76 -5.38
C LEU A 127 -8.53 2.37 -5.03
N LEU A 128 -9.62 1.78 -5.53
CA LEU A 128 -10.97 2.16 -5.13
C LEU A 128 -11.35 1.33 -3.91
N ASP A 129 -11.40 1.95 -2.72
CA ASP A 129 -11.81 1.27 -1.50
C ASP A 129 -13.31 1.47 -1.29
N ALA A 130 -14.03 0.38 -1.10
CA ALA A 130 -15.47 0.44 -0.93
C ALA A 130 -15.79 0.95 0.48
N TRP A 131 -16.49 2.07 0.57
CA TRP A 131 -16.89 2.60 1.86
C TRP A 131 -17.86 1.64 2.58
N HIS A 132 -17.54 1.28 3.82
CA HIS A 132 -18.40 0.47 4.68
C HIS A 132 -18.88 1.32 5.87
N HIS A 133 -20.20 1.43 6.04
CA HIS A 133 -20.81 2.25 7.10
C HIS A 133 -20.42 1.86 8.53
N ASP A 134 -20.01 0.62 8.75
CA ASP A 134 -19.70 0.03 10.07
C ASP A 134 -18.21 -0.01 10.40
N LEU A 135 -17.34 0.25 9.42
CA LEU A 135 -15.89 0.21 9.58
C LEU A 135 -15.39 1.65 9.57
N ARG A 136 -15.21 2.22 10.76
CA ARG A 136 -14.59 3.54 10.97
C ARG A 136 -13.12 3.38 11.32
#